data_AF-A0A1S8MAG9-F1
#
_entry.id   AF-A0A1S8MAG9-F1
#
_cell.length_a   1.000
_cell.length_b   1.000
_cell.length_c   1.000
_cell.angle_alpha   90.00
_cell.angle_beta   90.00
_cell.angle_gamma   90.00
#
_symmetry.space_group_name_H-M   'P 1'
#
loop_
_entity.id
_entity.type
_entity.pdbx_description
1 polymer ?
#
loop_
_entity_poly.entity_id
_entity_poly.type
_entity_poly.pdbx_seq_one_letter_code
_entity_poly.pdbx_strand_id
1 'polypeptide(L)'
;MAQFEEAVNNAGILPEDVKGTIYIHQSNGNGVCPMCTKGLFEEVEPKGIFKQFTEKYPNLNIVVTSDIRAGGSNGIGSLTFNVKNGEVSNWTKK
;
A
#
# COMPACT_ATOMS: atom_id res chain seq x y z
N MET A 1 1.65 12.66 11.91
CA MET A 1 0.67 11.57 11.76
C MET A 1 -0.13 11.85 10.50
N ALA A 2 -0.43 10.84 9.68
CA ALA A 2 -1.26 11.06 8.49
C ALA A 2 -2.73 11.31 8.88
N GLN A 3 -3.48 12.06 8.08
CA GLN A 3 -4.89 12.40 8.38
C GLN A 3 -5.77 11.18 8.66
N PHE A 4 -5.55 10.08 7.94
CA PHE A 4 -6.27 8.82 8.18
C PHE A 4 -6.01 8.27 9.60
N GLU A 5 -4.74 8.23 10.00
CA GLU A 5 -4.35 7.71 11.31
C GLU A 5 -4.86 8.60 12.44
N GLU A 6 -4.84 9.91 12.23
CA GLU A 6 -5.40 10.89 13.17
C GLU A 6 -6.92 10.70 13.33
N ALA A 7 -7.65 10.49 12.23
CA ALA A 7 -9.08 10.23 12.27
C ALA A 7 -9.42 8.92 13.01
N VAL A 8 -8.67 7.84 12.77
CA VAL A 8 -8.84 6.58 13.51
C VAL A 8 -8.60 6.79 15.00
N ASN A 9 -7.53 7.50 15.36
CA ASN A 9 -7.18 7.79 16.75
C ASN A 9 -8.25 8.65 17.44
N ASN A 10 -8.71 9.73 16.79
CA ASN A 10 -9.76 10.61 17.32
C ASN A 10 -11.12 9.90 17.47
N ALA A 11 -11.37 8.86 16.67
CA ALA A 11 -12.56 8.01 16.78
C ALA A 11 -12.44 6.95 17.90
N GLY A 12 -11.27 6.79 18.54
CA GLY A 12 -11.03 5.78 19.57
C GLY A 12 -11.08 4.34 19.04
N ILE A 13 -10.84 4.14 17.73
CA ILE A 13 -10.88 2.83 17.08
C ILE A 13 -9.51 2.19 17.16
N LEU A 14 -9.44 0.93 17.59
CA LEU A 14 -8.20 0.17 17.60
C LEU A 14 -7.78 -0.18 16.17
N PRO A 15 -6.47 -0.21 15.84
CA PRO A 15 -6.03 -0.51 14.48
C PRO A 15 -6.53 -1.85 13.93
N GLU A 16 -6.65 -2.88 14.79
CA GLU A 16 -7.22 -4.18 14.46
C GLU A 16 -8.73 -4.12 14.12
N ASP A 17 -9.47 -3.14 14.62
CA ASP A 17 -10.90 -2.97 14.33
C ASP A 17 -11.16 -2.23 13.01
N VAL A 18 -10.12 -1.60 12.45
CA VAL A 18 -10.21 -0.94 11.14
C VAL A 18 -10.32 -1.98 10.03
N LYS A 19 -11.50 -2.03 9.41
CA LYS A 19 -11.83 -2.95 8.32
C LYS A 19 -12.47 -2.21 7.14
N GLY A 20 -12.29 -2.76 5.95
CA GLY A 20 -12.82 -2.18 4.72
C GLY A 20 -11.86 -2.40 3.56
N THR A 21 -12.09 -1.67 2.46
CA THR A 21 -11.15 -1.61 1.34
C THR A 21 -10.77 -0.16 1.08
N ILE A 22 -9.47 0.09 1.01
CA ILE A 22 -8.91 1.37 0.55
C ILE A 22 -8.33 1.19 -0.85
N TYR A 23 -8.69 2.09 -1.74
CA TYR A 23 -8.20 2.10 -3.12
C TYR A 23 -7.16 3.21 -3.28
N ILE A 24 -5.96 2.85 -3.69
CA ILE A 24 -4.85 3.76 -3.95
C ILE A 24 -4.54 3.69 -5.44
N HIS A 25 -4.84 4.78 -6.15
CA HIS A 25 -4.53 4.93 -7.56
C HIS A 25 -3.44 5.97 -7.74
N GLN A 26 -2.34 5.60 -8.39
CA GLN A 26 -1.22 6.51 -8.65
C GLN A 26 -0.88 6.55 -10.14
N SER A 27 -0.32 7.67 -10.60
CA SER A 27 0.09 7.83 -12.00
C SER A 27 1.60 7.60 -12.13
N ASN A 28 2.00 6.36 -12.42
CA ASN A 28 3.38 6.05 -12.79
C ASN A 28 3.47 4.92 -13.83
N GLY A 29 3.93 5.25 -15.04
CA GLY A 29 4.17 4.33 -16.15
C GLY A 29 5.14 3.17 -15.83
N ASN A 30 6.01 3.37 -14.85
CA ASN A 30 6.99 2.37 -14.41
C ASN A 30 6.50 1.52 -13.24
N GLY A 31 5.24 1.68 -12.83
CA GLY A 31 4.64 0.98 -11.69
C GLY A 31 4.90 1.69 -10.35
N VAL A 32 4.58 1.00 -9.26
CA VAL A 32 4.66 1.58 -7.92
C VAL A 32 6.12 1.87 -7.52
N CYS A 33 6.31 2.97 -6.79
CA CYS A 33 7.62 3.44 -6.38
C CYS A 33 8.37 2.39 -5.53
N PRO A 34 9.68 2.15 -5.74
CA PRO A 34 10.41 1.08 -5.05
C PRO A 34 10.41 1.24 -3.53
N MET A 35 10.56 2.48 -3.04
CA MET A 35 10.54 2.78 -1.60
C MET A 35 9.17 2.59 -0.98
N CYS A 36 8.08 2.71 -1.76
CA CYS A 36 6.72 2.54 -1.30
C CYS A 36 6.43 1.07 -0.96
N THR A 37 7.01 0.16 -1.74
CA THR A 37 6.83 -1.31 -1.62
C THR A 37 7.99 -2.01 -0.91
N LYS A 38 8.96 -1.26 -0.39
CA LYS A 38 10.09 -1.86 0.33
C LYS A 38 9.58 -2.67 1.53
N GLY A 39 10.14 -3.85 1.77
CA GLY A 39 9.65 -4.73 2.83
C GLY A 39 8.36 -5.50 2.50
N LEU A 40 7.67 -5.19 1.39
CA LEU A 40 6.36 -5.79 1.08
C LEU A 40 6.47 -7.14 0.39
N PHE A 41 7.34 -7.25 -0.63
CA PHE A 41 7.55 -8.49 -1.39
C PHE A 41 8.72 -9.32 -0.86
N GLU A 42 9.60 -8.70 -0.09
CA GLU A 42 10.77 -9.28 0.56
C GLU A 42 10.90 -8.61 1.92
N GLU A 43 11.14 -9.36 3.00
CA GLU A 43 11.26 -8.82 4.36
C GLU A 43 12.59 -8.09 4.56
N VAL A 44 12.58 -6.77 4.35
CA VAL A 44 13.78 -5.91 4.40
C VAL A 44 13.45 -4.52 5.00
N GLU A 45 14.43 -3.92 5.66
CA GLU A 45 14.32 -2.58 6.25
C GLU A 45 14.97 -1.46 5.39
N PRO A 46 14.51 -0.19 5.49
CA PRO A 46 13.26 0.24 6.11
C PRO A 46 12.00 -0.28 5.39
N LYS A 47 10.94 -0.53 6.15
CA LYS A 47 9.61 -0.83 5.60
C LYS A 47 9.05 0.36 4.82
N GLY A 48 8.53 0.10 3.62
CA GLY A 48 7.80 1.07 2.81
C GLY A 48 6.38 1.31 3.33
N ILE A 49 5.68 2.29 2.76
CA ILE A 49 4.36 2.71 3.23
C ILE A 49 3.34 1.57 3.23
N PHE A 50 3.33 0.71 2.21
CA PHE A 50 2.34 -0.37 2.14
C PHE A 50 2.58 -1.44 3.21
N LYS A 51 3.86 -1.76 3.48
CA LYS A 51 4.23 -2.72 4.53
C LYS A 51 3.92 -2.17 5.93
N GLN A 52 4.29 -0.91 6.21
CA GLN A 52 3.93 -0.26 7.48
C GLN A 52 2.41 -0.20 7.68
N PHE A 53 1.67 0.16 6.62
CA PHE A 53 0.23 0.38 6.71
C PHE A 53 -0.54 -0.94 6.90
N THR A 54 -0.18 -2.00 6.18
CA THR A 54 -0.86 -3.30 6.34
C THR A 54 -0.55 -3.98 7.67
N GLU A 55 0.63 -3.75 8.26
CA GLU A 55 0.96 -4.28 9.59
C GLU A 55 0.22 -3.53 10.69
N LYS A 56 0.06 -2.21 10.53
CA LYS A 56 -0.70 -1.39 11.47
C LYS A 56 -2.20 -1.71 11.41
N TYR A 57 -2.76 -1.91 10.22
CA TYR A 57 -4.19 -2.16 10.01
C TYR A 57 -4.42 -3.54 9.35
N PRO A 58 -4.27 -4.65 10.10
CA PRO A 58 -4.23 -6.00 9.53
C PRO A 58 -5.54 -6.42 8.84
N ASN A 59 -6.66 -5.84 9.25
CA ASN A 59 -7.98 -6.16 8.70
C ASN A 59 -8.41 -5.28 7.52
N LEU A 60 -7.60 -4.27 7.15
CA LEU A 60 -7.84 -3.40 6.01
C LEU A 60 -7.30 -4.05 4.73
N ASN A 61 -8.12 -4.11 3.67
CA ASN A 61 -7.67 -4.51 2.34
C ASN A 61 -7.19 -3.28 1.56
N ILE A 62 -5.93 -3.27 1.15
CA ILE A 62 -5.31 -2.17 0.40
C ILE A 62 -5.22 -2.58 -1.06
N VAL A 63 -5.96 -1.92 -1.95
CA VAL A 63 -5.92 -2.16 -3.40
C VAL A 63 -5.12 -1.06 -4.06
N VAL A 64 -3.99 -1.40 -4.66
CA VAL A 64 -3.09 -0.45 -5.31
C VAL A 64 -3.13 -0.64 -6.82
N THR A 65 -3.25 0.45 -7.57
CA THR A 65 -3.21 0.45 -9.03
C THR A 65 -2.35 1.60 -9.56
N SER A 66 -1.71 1.38 -10.70
CA SER A 66 -0.88 2.35 -11.39
C SER A 66 -1.42 2.65 -12.79
N ASP A 67 -1.67 3.94 -13.09
CA ASP A 67 -1.92 4.37 -14.47
C ASP A 67 -0.63 4.32 -15.28
N ILE A 68 -0.62 3.52 -16.33
CA ILE A 68 0.56 3.32 -17.19
C ILE A 68 0.76 4.45 -18.22
N ARG A 69 -0.23 5.34 -18.37
CA ARG A 69 -0.23 6.40 -19.40
C ARG A 69 0.48 7.67 -18.95
N ALA A 70 0.79 7.79 -17.65
CA ALA A 70 1.34 9.00 -17.06
C ALA A 70 2.38 8.69 -15.97
N GLY A 71 3.27 9.66 -15.71
CA GLY A 71 4.39 9.53 -14.77
C GLY A 71 5.61 8.83 -15.38
N GLY A 72 6.80 9.19 -14.89
CA GLY A 72 8.08 8.70 -15.40
C GLY A 72 9.12 8.44 -14.30
N SER A 73 8.70 8.47 -13.04
CA SER A 73 9.58 8.19 -11.90
C SER A 73 9.96 6.71 -11.86
N ASN A 74 11.08 6.39 -11.20
CA ASN A 74 11.49 5.01 -11.01
C ASN A 74 10.39 4.19 -10.32
N GLY A 75 10.12 3.00 -10.86
CA GLY A 75 9.12 2.05 -10.36
C GLY A 75 9.64 0.62 -10.51
N ILE A 76 9.05 -0.33 -9.78
CA ILE A 76 9.46 -1.74 -9.81
C ILE A 76 8.67 -2.60 -10.81
N GLY A 77 7.92 -1.97 -11.71
CA GLY A 77 7.05 -2.65 -12.68
C GLY A 77 5.74 -3.17 -12.10
N SER A 78 5.54 -3.19 -10.77
CA SER A 78 4.26 -3.58 -10.14
C SER A 78 3.15 -2.59 -10.51
N LEU A 79 2.14 -3.04 -11.24
CA LEU A 79 1.04 -2.22 -11.77
C LEU A 79 -0.21 -2.30 -10.90
N THR A 80 -0.57 -3.51 -10.46
CA THR A 80 -1.66 -3.73 -9.52
C THR A 80 -1.24 -4.71 -8.44
N PHE A 81 -1.70 -4.52 -7.22
CA PHE A 81 -1.65 -5.54 -6.18
C PHE A 81 -2.62 -5.19 -5.05
N ASN A 82 -3.06 -6.22 -4.35
CA ASN A 82 -3.79 -6.11 -3.09
C ASN A 82 -2.86 -6.48 -1.95
N VAL A 83 -3.02 -5.84 -0.79
CA VAL A 83 -2.33 -6.21 0.44
C VAL A 83 -3.33 -6.29 1.58
N LYS A 84 -3.31 -7.39 2.33
CA LYS A 84 -4.06 -7.54 3.57
C LYS A 84 -3.23 -8.36 4.55
N ASN A 85 -3.10 -7.88 5.78
CA ASN A 85 -2.30 -8.53 6.83
C ASN A 85 -0.89 -8.95 6.36
N GLY A 86 -0.23 -8.12 5.56
CA GLY A 86 1.10 -8.43 5.01
C GLY A 86 1.10 -9.34 3.78
N GLU A 87 -0.03 -9.97 3.43
CA GLU A 87 -0.13 -10.87 2.29
C GLU A 87 -0.48 -10.13 1.01
N VAL A 88 0.30 -10.36 -0.05
CA VAL A 88 0.09 -9.79 -1.37
C VAL A 88 -0.75 -10.73 -2.23
N SER A 89 -1.77 -10.19 -2.91
CA SER A 89 -2.56 -10.91 -3.92
C SER A 89 -2.84 -10.04 -5.15
N ASN A 90 -3.39 -10.62 -6.23
CA ASN A 90 -3.73 -9.90 -7.48
C ASN A 90 -2.58 -9.06 -8.06
N TRP A 91 -1.35 -9.57 -7.93
CA TRP A 91 -0.14 -8.86 -8.32
C TRP A 91 0.11 -8.97 -9.81
N THR A 92 0.11 -7.82 -10.50
CA THR A 92 0.52 -7.72 -11.91
C THR A 92 1.77 -6.87 -12.05
N LYS A 93 2.61 -7.24 -13.00
CA LYS A 93 3.81 -6.50 -13.38
C LYS A 93 3.78 -6.18 -14.87
N LYS A 94 4.46 -5.11 -15.25
CA LYS A 94 4.80 -4.78 -16.64
C LYS A 94 5.82 -5.77 -17.21
#